data_AF-A0A2V9C7R2-F1
#
_entry.id   AF-A0A2V9C7R2-F1
#
_cell.length_a   1.000
_cell.length_b   1.000
_cell.length_c   1.000
_cell.angle_alpha   90.00
_cell.angle_beta   90.00
_cell.angle_gamma   90.00
#
_symmetry.space_group_name_H-M   'P 1'
#
loop_
_entity.id
_entity.type
_entity.pdbx_description
1 polymer ?
#
loop_
_entity_poly.entity_id
_entity_poly.type
_entity_poly.pdbx_seq_one_letter_code
_entity_poly.pdbx_strand_id
1 'polypeptide(L)'
;MKVLKPLHHFLLLLLAVGLVFGLAALSSAAQAQPQSQTQAQSGSQSQTQAQAAKTDNDITRRELRNFDQFLDSHPEVAEALRKDPNLINNPNWVSKHPGVRDWLEDHPNARQELKENPTAFMHREKGFEKQEGKEGDITARELRIFDQYLDNHPDVAQALSRNPKLINNPDWLSKHPELKEWLENHPYASKKIRENPRAFMRREGNFEKHDATERQRVKP
;
A
#
# COMPACT_ATOMS: atom_id res chain seq x y z
N MET A 1 4.20 -50.43 -4.67
CA MET A 1 3.93 -51.23 -3.45
C MET A 1 5.04 -50.96 -2.43
N LYS A 2 4.70 -51.00 -1.12
CA LYS A 2 5.44 -50.59 0.11
C LYS A 2 4.94 -49.22 0.62
N VAL A 3 3.88 -49.11 1.43
CA VAL A 3 3.49 -49.69 2.74
C VAL A 3 4.18 -49.03 3.95
N LEU A 4 3.35 -48.25 4.67
CA LEU A 4 3.22 -47.91 6.10
C LEU A 4 4.39 -47.46 7.01
N LYS A 5 4.02 -46.45 7.82
CA LYS A 5 4.71 -45.79 8.94
C LYS A 5 4.88 -46.71 10.16
N PRO A 6 5.74 -46.33 11.13
CA PRO A 6 5.25 -45.93 12.47
C PRO A 6 6.17 -44.86 13.13
N LEU A 7 6.01 -44.34 14.35
CA LEU A 7 4.93 -43.95 15.27
C LEU A 7 5.68 -43.46 16.55
N HIS A 8 5.23 -42.35 17.16
CA HIS A 8 5.44 -41.87 18.55
C HIS A 8 6.83 -41.87 19.25
N HIS A 9 7.30 -40.68 19.64
CA HIS A 9 8.18 -40.46 20.81
C HIS A 9 7.27 -40.11 22.00
N PHE A 10 7.13 -40.97 23.02
CA PHE A 10 7.95 -41.08 24.25
C PHE A 10 8.06 -39.79 25.07
N LEU A 11 7.17 -39.63 26.07
CA LEU A 11 7.41 -38.84 27.28
C LEU A 11 7.17 -39.77 28.48
N LEU A 12 8.16 -39.89 29.35
CA LEU A 12 8.19 -40.83 30.48
C LEU A 12 8.58 -40.07 31.77
N LEU A 13 7.81 -40.37 32.84
CA LEU A 13 8.17 -40.32 34.27
C LEU A 13 8.25 -38.92 34.93
N LEU A 14 7.80 -38.62 36.16
CA LEU A 14 7.57 -39.36 37.42
C LEU A 14 6.38 -38.69 38.17
N LEU A 15 5.36 -39.41 38.64
CA LEU A 15 5.23 -40.07 39.96
C LEU A 15 5.36 -39.14 41.19
N ALA A 16 4.22 -38.82 41.82
CA ALA A 16 4.14 -38.49 43.24
C ALA A 16 2.84 -39.05 43.83
N VAL A 17 3.00 -39.86 44.87
CA VAL A 17 1.97 -40.60 45.61
C VAL A 17 1.61 -39.82 46.89
N GLY A 18 0.31 -39.71 47.17
CA GLY A 18 -0.30 -39.92 48.50
C GLY A 18 -0.02 -38.97 49.67
N LEU A 19 -1.04 -38.15 49.98
CA LEU A 19 -1.82 -38.16 51.25
C LEU A 19 -1.12 -37.81 52.58
N VAL A 20 -1.46 -36.64 53.18
CA VAL A 20 -1.78 -36.51 54.62
C VAL A 20 -2.78 -35.38 54.85
N PHE A 21 -3.91 -35.73 55.45
CA PHE A 21 -4.93 -34.84 56.02
C PHE A 21 -4.50 -34.42 57.43
N GLY A 22 -4.62 -33.13 57.78
CA GLY A 22 -4.36 -32.65 59.14
C GLY A 22 -5.05 -31.31 59.41
N LEU A 23 -6.23 -31.37 60.01
CA LEU A 23 -6.95 -30.23 60.60
C LEU A 23 -6.28 -29.84 61.93
N ALA A 24 -5.93 -28.57 62.13
CA ALA A 24 -5.78 -27.98 63.46
C ALA A 24 -6.10 -26.47 63.45
N ALA A 25 -6.67 -26.03 64.58
CA ALA A 25 -7.47 -24.84 64.83
C ALA A 25 -6.80 -23.46 64.70
N LEU A 26 -7.70 -22.47 64.63
CA LEU A 26 -7.56 -21.02 64.80
C LEU A 26 -6.46 -20.54 65.77
N SER A 27 -5.77 -19.47 65.38
CA SER A 27 -5.46 -18.35 66.27
C SER A 27 -5.29 -17.06 65.47
N SER A 28 -6.12 -16.07 65.78
CA SER A 28 -5.99 -14.68 65.33
C SER A 28 -5.09 -13.92 66.30
N ALA A 29 -4.08 -13.21 65.79
CA ALA A 29 -3.60 -11.90 66.26
C ALA A 29 -2.30 -11.52 65.55
N ALA A 30 -2.08 -10.20 65.42
CA ALA A 30 -0.85 -9.51 65.06
C ALA A 30 -0.60 -9.24 63.56
N GLN A 31 -1.16 -8.11 63.14
CA GLN A 31 -0.59 -7.23 62.13
C GLN A 31 0.87 -6.88 62.47
N ALA A 32 1.78 -7.05 61.51
CA ALA A 32 2.98 -6.22 61.36
C ALA A 32 3.59 -6.46 59.97
N GLN A 33 3.51 -5.45 59.11
CA GLN A 33 4.25 -5.38 57.85
C GLN A 33 5.72 -5.05 58.13
N PRO A 34 6.69 -5.68 57.43
CA PRO A 34 7.98 -5.06 57.20
C PRO A 34 7.98 -4.31 55.87
N GLN A 35 7.94 -2.97 55.92
CA GLN A 35 8.38 -2.12 54.82
C GLN A 35 9.92 -2.08 54.83
N SER A 36 10.54 -2.72 53.84
CA SER A 36 11.96 -2.52 53.54
C SER A 36 12.11 -1.75 52.24
N GLN A 37 12.35 -0.46 52.42
CA GLN A 37 13.34 0.37 51.72
C GLN A 37 13.47 0.20 50.21
N THR A 38 12.89 1.17 49.51
CA THR A 38 13.22 1.59 48.15
C THR A 38 14.72 1.91 48.06
N GLN A 39 15.49 1.00 47.44
CA GLN A 39 16.80 1.30 46.87
C GLN A 39 16.64 1.72 45.42
N ALA A 40 17.55 2.60 45.03
CA ALA A 40 17.46 3.49 43.90
C ALA A 40 17.89 2.86 42.57
N GLN A 41 17.56 3.59 41.50
CA GLN A 41 18.35 3.70 40.26
C GLN A 41 18.55 2.41 39.44
N SER A 42 17.63 2.17 38.52
CA SER A 42 17.98 1.88 37.10
C SER A 42 16.71 1.90 36.26
N GLY A 43 16.31 3.08 35.78
CA GLY A 43 15.09 3.22 34.97
C GLY A 43 15.07 4.35 33.96
N SER A 44 16.09 5.21 33.91
CA SER A 44 16.07 6.41 33.07
C SER A 44 17.08 6.44 31.91
N GLN A 45 17.68 5.31 31.54
CA GLN A 45 18.54 5.26 30.34
C GLN A 45 17.93 4.49 29.15
N SER A 46 16.85 3.73 29.35
CA SER A 46 16.24 2.93 28.26
C SER A 46 15.18 3.69 27.45
N GLN A 47 14.67 4.83 27.93
CA GLN A 47 13.64 5.59 27.20
C GLN A 47 14.22 6.58 26.20
N THR A 48 15.40 7.15 26.45
CA THR A 48 16.01 8.13 25.53
C THR A 48 16.69 7.46 24.32
N GLN A 49 17.13 6.20 24.44
CA GLN A 49 17.69 5.44 23.31
C GLN A 49 16.63 4.68 22.51
N ALA A 50 15.51 4.28 23.12
CA ALA A 50 14.40 3.65 22.40
C ALA A 50 13.56 4.64 21.57
N GLN A 51 13.70 5.94 21.80
CA GLN A 51 13.06 6.99 20.98
C GLN A 51 13.98 7.52 19.87
N ALA A 52 15.30 7.44 20.04
CA ALA A 52 16.28 7.83 19.01
C ALA A 52 16.60 6.69 18.02
N ALA A 53 16.36 5.42 18.39
CA ALA A 53 16.55 4.25 17.51
C ALA A 53 15.26 3.81 16.79
N LYS A 54 14.17 4.60 16.88
CA LYS A 54 12.86 4.33 16.26
C LYS A 54 12.50 5.31 15.13
N THR A 55 13.48 6.08 14.68
CA THR A 55 13.48 6.83 13.42
C THR A 55 14.30 6.08 12.39
N ASP A 56 14.02 4.79 12.22
CA ASP A 56 14.72 3.93 11.25
C ASP A 56 13.65 3.27 10.37
N ASN A 57 13.33 3.90 9.24
CA ASN A 57 12.56 3.35 8.11
C ASN A 57 11.02 3.29 8.18
N ASP A 58 10.33 4.17 8.90
CA ASP A 58 8.86 4.21 8.85
C ASP A 58 8.38 5.13 7.71
N ILE A 59 8.54 4.67 6.47
CA ILE A 59 7.88 5.31 5.32
C ILE A 59 6.38 5.28 5.58
N THR A 60 5.74 6.44 5.57
CA THR A 60 4.30 6.50 5.73
C THR A 60 3.61 5.96 4.47
N ARG A 61 2.51 5.23 4.61
CA ARG A 61 1.65 4.81 3.48
C ARG A 61 1.27 5.98 2.56
N ARG A 62 1.19 7.19 3.12
CA ARG A 62 0.95 8.45 2.39
C ARG A 62 2.11 8.81 1.45
N GLU A 63 3.35 8.69 1.90
CA GLU A 63 4.54 8.98 1.07
C GLU A 63 4.68 7.96 -0.07
N LEU A 64 4.43 6.67 0.19
CA LEU A 64 4.38 5.66 -0.87
C LEU A 64 3.34 6.01 -1.93
N ARG A 65 2.11 6.34 -1.52
CA ARG A 65 1.04 6.72 -2.43
C ARG A 65 1.37 7.98 -3.25
N ASN A 66 1.99 8.99 -2.63
CA ASN A 66 2.36 10.21 -3.33
C ASN A 66 3.51 9.97 -4.34
N PHE A 67 4.44 9.07 -4.02
CA PHE A 67 5.53 8.70 -4.93
C PHE A 67 5.05 7.82 -6.09
N ASP A 68 4.19 6.86 -5.80
CA ASP A 68 3.49 6.03 -6.77
C ASP A 68 2.72 6.89 -7.78
N GLN A 69 1.92 7.86 -7.31
CA GLN A 69 1.29 8.88 -8.15
C GLN A 69 2.27 9.67 -9.03
N PHE A 70 3.45 9.98 -8.51
CA PHE A 70 4.49 10.66 -9.27
C PHE A 70 5.05 9.75 -10.37
N LEU A 71 5.36 8.49 -10.07
CA LEU A 71 5.87 7.53 -11.04
C LEU A 71 4.85 7.20 -12.14
N ASP A 72 3.57 7.11 -11.79
CA ASP A 72 2.47 6.94 -12.76
C ASP A 72 2.42 8.04 -13.82
N SER A 73 2.66 9.28 -13.40
CA SER A 73 2.68 10.45 -14.30
C SER A 73 4.01 10.62 -15.04
N HIS A 74 5.03 9.83 -14.68
CA HIS A 74 6.38 9.89 -15.26
C HIS A 74 6.86 8.47 -15.62
N PRO A 75 6.27 7.84 -16.65
CA PRO A 75 6.56 6.43 -16.97
C PRO A 75 8.02 6.16 -17.32
N GLU A 76 8.72 7.12 -17.96
CA GLU A 76 10.15 7.01 -18.25
C GLU A 76 11.00 6.98 -16.97
N VAL A 77 10.63 7.79 -15.98
CA VAL A 77 11.27 7.86 -14.65
C VAL A 77 11.00 6.58 -13.87
N ALA A 78 9.76 6.11 -13.88
CA ALA A 78 9.35 4.87 -13.23
C ALA A 78 10.15 3.68 -13.77
N GLU A 79 10.27 3.56 -15.10
CA GLU A 79 11.03 2.49 -15.73
C GLU A 79 12.52 2.57 -15.40
N ALA A 80 13.09 3.77 -15.39
CA ALA A 80 14.48 3.98 -15.01
C ALA A 80 14.75 3.56 -13.55
N LEU A 81 13.91 4.00 -12.60
CA LEU A 81 14.05 3.67 -11.18
C LEU A 81 13.74 2.20 -10.86
N ARG A 82 12.88 1.54 -11.64
CA ARG A 82 12.65 0.09 -11.54
C ARG A 82 13.86 -0.73 -11.98
N LYS A 83 14.65 -0.22 -12.93
CA LYS A 83 15.92 -0.83 -13.36
C LYS A 83 17.05 -0.54 -12.38
N ASP A 84 17.17 0.71 -11.95
CA ASP A 84 18.20 1.15 -11.00
C ASP A 84 17.63 2.20 -10.02
N PRO A 85 17.23 1.78 -8.82
CA PRO A 85 16.74 2.69 -7.78
C PRO A 85 17.75 3.77 -7.38
N ASN A 86 19.06 3.52 -7.54
CA ASN A 86 20.09 4.45 -7.09
C ASN A 86 20.20 5.69 -7.98
N LEU A 87 19.54 5.72 -9.15
CA LEU A 87 19.48 6.91 -9.99
C LEU A 87 18.90 8.12 -9.26
N ILE A 88 18.01 7.90 -8.29
CA ILE A 88 17.44 8.97 -7.45
C ILE A 88 18.51 9.75 -6.65
N ASN A 89 19.66 9.12 -6.39
CA ASN A 89 20.79 9.71 -5.68
C ASN A 89 21.88 10.26 -6.61
N ASN A 90 21.74 10.07 -7.92
CA ASN A 90 22.69 10.57 -8.90
C ASN A 90 22.32 12.01 -9.30
N PRO A 91 23.12 13.03 -8.92
CA PRO A 91 22.78 14.43 -9.17
C PRO A 91 22.69 14.76 -10.67
N ASN A 92 23.49 14.10 -11.52
CA ASN A 92 23.45 14.30 -12.97
C ASN A 92 22.18 13.72 -13.60
N TRP A 93 21.61 12.68 -12.99
CA TRP A 93 20.35 12.12 -13.44
C TRP A 93 19.18 12.97 -12.95
N VAL A 94 19.18 13.34 -11.66
CA VAL A 94 18.14 14.22 -11.07
C VAL A 94 18.10 15.57 -11.78
N SER A 95 19.24 16.18 -12.13
CA SER A 95 19.28 17.45 -12.86
C SER A 95 18.65 17.39 -14.26
N LYS A 96 18.62 16.21 -14.88
CA LYS A 96 17.99 15.98 -16.19
C LYS A 96 16.49 15.68 -16.09
N HIS A 97 15.98 15.43 -14.88
CA HIS A 97 14.58 15.10 -14.62
C HIS A 97 14.01 16.13 -13.63
N PRO A 98 13.63 17.33 -14.11
CA PRO A 98 13.17 18.41 -13.22
C PRO A 98 11.98 17.98 -12.35
N GLY A 99 11.06 17.15 -12.86
CA GLY A 99 9.95 16.60 -12.07
C GLY A 99 10.41 15.75 -10.87
N VAL A 100 11.50 14.98 -11.01
CA VAL A 100 12.09 14.23 -9.88
C VAL A 100 12.67 15.21 -8.86
N ARG A 101 13.39 16.24 -9.32
CA ARG A 101 13.99 17.26 -8.46
C ARG A 101 12.91 17.97 -7.64
N ASP A 102 11.88 18.48 -8.30
CA ASP A 102 10.78 19.20 -7.66
C ASP A 102 10.04 18.29 -6.67
N TRP A 103 9.77 17.04 -7.05
CA TRP A 103 9.11 16.08 -6.15
C TRP A 103 9.93 15.79 -4.88
N LEU A 104 11.24 15.62 -5.01
CA LEU A 104 12.14 15.38 -3.86
C LEU A 104 12.25 16.60 -2.95
N GLU A 105 12.15 17.82 -3.50
CA GLU A 105 12.11 19.07 -2.73
C GLU A 105 10.82 19.18 -1.92
N ASP A 106 9.68 18.82 -2.52
CA ASP A 106 8.36 18.85 -1.87
C ASP A 106 8.13 17.71 -0.86
N HIS A 107 8.92 16.64 -0.91
CA HIS A 107 8.77 15.44 -0.07
C HIS A 107 10.04 15.12 0.73
N PRO A 108 10.43 15.97 1.71
CA PRO A 108 11.71 15.84 2.42
C PRO A 108 11.88 14.51 3.16
N ASN A 109 10.79 13.97 3.73
CA ASN A 109 10.81 12.66 4.42
C ASN A 109 11.06 11.51 3.44
N ALA A 110 10.33 11.48 2.31
CA ALA A 110 10.52 10.44 1.31
C ALA A 110 11.88 10.55 0.62
N ARG A 111 12.38 11.78 0.42
CA ARG A 111 13.74 12.04 -0.06
C ARG A 111 14.79 11.46 0.89
N GLN A 112 14.62 11.59 2.21
CA GLN A 112 15.54 11.00 3.17
C GLN A 112 15.58 9.47 3.03
N GLU A 113 14.41 8.84 2.96
CA GLU A 113 14.29 7.38 2.81
C GLU A 113 14.84 6.87 1.47
N LEU A 114 14.59 7.58 0.37
CA LEU A 114 15.17 7.29 -0.95
C LEU A 114 16.68 7.49 -0.98
N LYS A 115 17.21 8.41 -0.17
CA LYS A 115 18.65 8.63 -0.04
C LYS A 115 19.33 7.49 0.71
N GLU A 116 18.73 7.04 1.79
CA GLU A 116 19.29 6.00 2.66
C GLU A 116 19.11 4.61 2.04
N ASN A 117 17.91 4.29 1.54
CA ASN A 117 17.54 2.95 1.11
C ASN A 117 16.68 2.95 -0.18
N PRO A 118 17.21 3.42 -1.33
CA PRO A 118 16.44 3.55 -2.57
C PRO A 118 15.85 2.21 -3.04
N THR A 119 16.61 1.12 -2.94
CA THR A 119 16.16 -0.23 -3.31
C THR A 119 15.00 -0.70 -2.42
N ALA A 120 15.06 -0.44 -1.10
CA ALA A 120 14.00 -0.84 -0.19
C ALA A 120 12.73 0.01 -0.42
N PHE A 121 12.90 1.31 -0.67
CA PHE A 121 11.81 2.20 -1.04
C PHE A 121 11.10 1.70 -2.31
N MET A 122 11.84 1.44 -3.39
CA MET A 122 11.28 0.93 -4.65
C MET A 122 10.65 -0.47 -4.49
N HIS A 123 11.17 -1.29 -3.58
CA HIS A 123 10.52 -2.57 -3.28
C HIS A 123 9.17 -2.39 -2.58
N ARG A 124 9.06 -1.42 -1.66
CA ARG A 124 7.80 -1.07 -0.98
C ARG A 124 6.80 -0.43 -1.94
N GLU A 125 7.24 0.48 -2.82
CA GLU A 125 6.41 1.04 -3.90
C GLU A 125 5.88 -0.08 -4.81
N LYS A 126 6.75 -0.98 -5.28
CA LYS A 126 6.29 -2.13 -6.08
C LYS A 126 5.32 -3.04 -5.31
N GLY A 127 5.48 -3.15 -4.00
CA GLY A 127 4.54 -3.84 -3.13
C GLY A 127 3.20 -3.11 -3.00
N PHE A 128 3.23 -1.78 -2.98
CA PHE A 128 2.07 -0.88 -2.98
C PHE A 128 1.33 -0.98 -4.31
N GLU A 129 2.01 -0.80 -5.44
CA GLU A 129 1.52 -1.04 -6.81
C GLU A 129 0.91 -2.45 -6.95
N LYS A 130 1.54 -3.49 -6.36
CA LYS A 130 0.97 -4.85 -6.36
C LYS A 130 -0.23 -5.00 -5.42
N GLN A 131 -0.38 -4.17 -4.40
CA GLN A 131 -1.57 -4.17 -3.55
C GLN A 131 -2.71 -3.44 -4.26
N GLU A 132 -2.42 -2.36 -4.98
CA GLU A 132 -3.33 -1.77 -5.96
C GLU A 132 -3.66 -2.77 -7.09
N GLY A 133 -2.66 -3.56 -7.52
CA GLY A 133 -2.75 -4.55 -8.59
C GLY A 133 -3.20 -5.97 -8.19
N LYS A 134 -3.41 -6.24 -6.89
CA LYS A 134 -4.08 -7.46 -6.38
C LYS A 134 -5.60 -7.34 -6.49
N GLU A 135 -6.09 -6.12 -6.62
CA GLU A 135 -7.21 -5.87 -7.52
C GLU A 135 -6.62 -5.85 -8.94
N GLY A 136 -7.03 -6.73 -9.86
CA GLY A 136 -6.58 -6.68 -11.26
C GLY A 136 -7.15 -5.47 -12.01
N ASP A 137 -7.06 -4.29 -11.41
CA ASP A 137 -7.98 -3.19 -11.60
C ASP A 137 -7.27 -1.94 -12.08
N ILE A 138 -7.97 -1.25 -12.99
CA ILE A 138 -7.73 0.14 -13.37
C ILE A 138 -7.57 0.98 -12.11
N THR A 139 -6.53 1.82 -12.05
CA THR A 139 -6.27 2.62 -10.86
C THR A 139 -7.44 3.60 -10.63
N ALA A 140 -7.67 3.99 -9.38
CA ALA A 140 -8.69 5.00 -9.06
C ALA A 140 -8.43 6.34 -9.80
N ARG A 141 -7.18 6.61 -10.15
CA ARG A 141 -6.77 7.76 -10.97
C ARG A 141 -7.20 7.59 -12.42
N GLU A 142 -6.89 6.46 -13.03
CA GLU A 142 -7.25 6.20 -14.44
C GLU A 142 -8.77 6.19 -14.64
N LEU A 143 -9.52 5.65 -13.68
CA LEU A 143 -10.97 5.78 -13.66
C LEU A 143 -11.40 7.22 -13.61
N ARG A 144 -10.84 8.03 -12.69
CA ARG A 144 -11.22 9.45 -12.56
C ARG A 144 -10.92 10.26 -13.82
N ILE A 145 -9.78 10.01 -14.48
CA ILE A 145 -9.40 10.71 -15.70
C ILE A 145 -10.31 10.29 -16.86
N PHE A 146 -10.65 9.01 -16.97
CA PHE A 146 -11.57 8.52 -18.00
C PHE A 146 -13.02 8.94 -17.74
N ASP A 147 -13.47 8.92 -16.48
CA ASP A 147 -14.75 9.44 -16.00
C ASP A 147 -14.91 10.91 -16.38
N GLN A 148 -13.91 11.75 -16.10
CA GLN A 148 -13.92 13.15 -16.54
C GLN A 148 -13.96 13.28 -18.08
N TYR A 149 -13.30 12.39 -18.82
CA TYR A 149 -13.43 12.36 -20.27
C TYR A 149 -14.87 12.04 -20.69
N LEU A 150 -15.50 11.02 -20.10
CA LEU A 150 -16.88 10.59 -20.41
C LEU A 150 -17.93 11.64 -20.03
N ASP A 151 -17.74 12.36 -18.91
CA ASP A 151 -18.60 13.47 -18.49
C ASP A 151 -18.65 14.59 -19.54
N ASN A 152 -17.51 14.87 -20.19
CA ASN A 152 -17.42 15.87 -21.26
C ASN A 152 -17.85 15.30 -22.63
N HIS A 153 -18.03 13.98 -22.76
CA HIS A 153 -18.37 13.28 -23.99
C HIS A 153 -19.57 12.33 -23.78
N PRO A 154 -20.78 12.87 -23.52
CA PRO A 154 -21.94 12.06 -23.17
C PRO A 154 -22.39 11.11 -24.28
N ASP A 155 -22.12 11.43 -25.55
CA ASP A 155 -22.37 10.55 -26.70
C ASP A 155 -21.47 9.31 -26.68
N VAL A 156 -20.18 9.51 -26.38
CA VAL A 156 -19.19 8.44 -26.22
C VAL A 156 -19.50 7.59 -25.00
N ALA A 157 -19.83 8.23 -23.87
CA ALA A 157 -20.24 7.56 -22.64
C ALA A 157 -21.46 6.66 -22.87
N GLN A 158 -22.49 7.17 -23.55
CA GLN A 158 -23.68 6.38 -23.87
C GLN A 158 -23.36 5.21 -24.81
N ALA A 159 -22.52 5.42 -25.83
CA ALA A 159 -22.11 4.37 -26.75
C ALA A 159 -21.33 3.25 -26.04
N LEU A 160 -20.36 3.60 -25.20
CA LEU A 160 -19.54 2.65 -24.44
C LEU A 160 -20.35 1.94 -23.35
N SER A 161 -21.30 2.62 -22.70
CA SER A 161 -22.22 2.00 -21.74
C SER A 161 -23.06 0.89 -22.39
N ARG A 162 -23.55 1.12 -23.62
CA ARG A 162 -24.31 0.12 -24.40
C ARG A 162 -23.39 -0.99 -24.94
N ASN A 163 -22.20 -0.64 -25.41
CA ASN A 163 -21.27 -1.60 -25.99
C ASN A 163 -19.81 -1.22 -25.71
N PRO A 164 -19.22 -1.71 -24.61
CA PRO A 164 -17.84 -1.39 -24.25
C PRO A 164 -16.80 -1.84 -25.28
N LYS A 165 -17.12 -2.82 -26.14
CA LYS A 165 -16.19 -3.33 -27.15
C LYS A 165 -15.90 -2.33 -28.27
N LEU A 166 -16.68 -1.25 -28.38
CA LEU A 166 -16.45 -0.19 -29.37
C LEU A 166 -15.05 0.43 -29.24
N ILE A 167 -14.46 0.42 -28.04
CA ILE A 167 -13.10 0.90 -27.78
C ILE A 167 -12.01 0.14 -28.57
N ASN A 168 -12.31 -1.07 -29.05
CA ASN A 168 -11.43 -1.91 -29.85
C ASN A 168 -11.78 -1.85 -31.35
N ASN A 169 -12.82 -1.11 -31.75
CA ASN A 169 -13.25 -1.02 -33.13
C ASN A 169 -12.54 0.17 -33.83
N PRO A 170 -11.67 -0.07 -34.83
CA PRO A 170 -10.92 0.99 -35.51
C PRO A 170 -11.81 1.95 -36.31
N ASP A 171 -12.90 1.47 -36.91
CA ASP A 171 -13.84 2.31 -37.69
C ASP A 171 -14.60 3.26 -36.77
N TRP A 172 -14.90 2.81 -35.55
CA TRP A 172 -15.54 3.63 -34.54
C TRP A 172 -14.55 4.64 -33.96
N LEU A 173 -13.33 4.22 -33.59
CA LEU A 173 -12.28 5.15 -33.13
C LEU A 173 -11.93 6.23 -34.17
N SER A 174 -11.99 5.91 -35.46
CA SER A 174 -11.76 6.89 -36.53
C SER A 174 -12.81 8.00 -36.57
N LYS A 175 -14.02 7.75 -36.03
CA LYS A 175 -15.09 8.75 -35.90
C LYS A 175 -15.04 9.50 -34.56
N HIS A 176 -14.21 9.05 -33.63
CA HIS A 176 -14.01 9.64 -32.32
C HIS A 176 -12.52 9.95 -32.11
N PRO A 177 -11.96 10.94 -32.84
CA PRO A 177 -10.53 11.24 -32.81
C PRO A 177 -10.04 11.64 -31.41
N GLU A 178 -10.87 12.32 -30.61
CA GLU A 178 -10.53 12.71 -29.24
C GLU A 178 -10.40 11.50 -28.30
N LEU A 179 -11.25 10.47 -28.46
CA LEU A 179 -11.09 9.22 -27.71
C LEU A 179 -9.83 8.48 -28.15
N LYS A 180 -9.54 8.49 -29.45
CA LYS A 180 -8.34 7.85 -30.00
C LYS A 180 -7.08 8.52 -29.44
N GLU A 181 -7.04 9.85 -29.44
CA GLU A 181 -5.95 10.64 -28.84
C GLU A 181 -5.83 10.37 -27.34
N TRP A 182 -6.96 10.32 -26.61
CA TRP A 182 -6.95 9.97 -25.19
C TRP A 182 -6.30 8.59 -24.95
N LEU A 183 -6.68 7.59 -25.75
CA LEU A 183 -6.14 6.23 -25.68
C LEU A 183 -4.66 6.13 -26.08
N GLU A 184 -4.15 7.06 -26.87
CA GLU A 184 -2.74 7.17 -27.24
C GLU A 184 -1.92 7.84 -26.13
N ASN A 185 -2.47 8.89 -25.51
CA ASN A 185 -1.84 9.63 -24.42
C ASN A 185 -1.92 8.92 -23.05
N HIS A 186 -2.74 7.86 -22.93
CA HIS A 186 -2.87 7.05 -21.70
C HIS A 186 -2.59 5.56 -21.97
N PRO A 187 -1.36 5.18 -22.35
CA PRO A 187 -1.06 3.82 -22.85
C PRO A 187 -1.35 2.71 -21.84
N TYR A 188 -1.21 2.97 -20.52
CA TYR A 188 -1.50 1.98 -19.48
C TYR A 188 -3.02 1.74 -19.34
N ALA A 189 -3.81 2.80 -19.10
CA ALA A 189 -5.26 2.74 -19.06
C ALA A 189 -5.83 2.12 -20.34
N SER A 190 -5.33 2.58 -21.47
CA SER A 190 -5.69 2.11 -22.80
C SER A 190 -5.47 0.60 -22.96
N LYS A 191 -4.32 0.07 -22.54
CA LYS A 191 -4.06 -1.38 -22.53
C LYS A 191 -5.10 -2.13 -21.70
N LYS A 192 -5.39 -1.65 -20.48
CA LYS A 192 -6.35 -2.28 -19.56
C LYS A 192 -7.79 -2.23 -20.07
N ILE A 193 -8.22 -1.08 -20.57
CA ILE A 193 -9.52 -0.88 -21.20
C ILE A 193 -9.68 -1.85 -22.37
N ARG A 194 -8.68 -1.95 -23.26
CA ARG A 194 -8.75 -2.82 -24.44
C ARG A 194 -8.74 -4.30 -24.10
N GLU A 195 -8.00 -4.71 -23.07
CA GLU A 195 -7.97 -6.08 -22.54
C GLU A 195 -9.33 -6.51 -21.98
N ASN A 196 -10.01 -5.63 -21.24
CA ASN A 196 -11.31 -5.96 -20.64
C ASN A 196 -12.29 -4.76 -20.59
N PRO A 197 -12.87 -4.36 -21.74
CA PRO A 197 -13.68 -3.15 -21.82
C PRO A 197 -14.94 -3.21 -20.95
N ARG A 198 -15.55 -4.39 -20.84
CA ARG A 198 -16.76 -4.60 -20.02
C ARG A 198 -16.47 -4.47 -18.53
N ALA A 199 -15.35 -5.01 -18.06
CA ALA A 199 -14.98 -4.86 -16.65
C ALA A 199 -14.64 -3.41 -16.32
N PHE A 200 -13.99 -2.70 -17.24
CA PHE A 200 -13.71 -1.27 -17.11
C PHE A 200 -14.98 -0.45 -16.93
N MET A 201 -15.92 -0.53 -17.88
CA MET A 201 -17.14 0.29 -17.85
C MET A 201 -18.03 -0.03 -16.63
N ARG A 202 -17.98 -1.25 -16.11
CA ARG A 202 -18.68 -1.59 -14.86
C ARG A 202 -18.06 -0.87 -13.66
N ARG A 203 -16.73 -0.71 -13.64
CA ARG A 203 -16.03 -0.05 -12.54
C ARG A 203 -16.23 1.46 -12.58
N GLU A 204 -16.17 2.05 -13.76
CA GLU A 204 -16.44 3.47 -13.98
C GLU A 204 -17.85 3.85 -13.47
N GLY A 205 -18.89 3.13 -13.88
CA GLY A 205 -20.25 3.39 -13.35
C GLY A 205 -20.44 3.12 -11.85
N ASN A 206 -19.52 2.40 -11.19
CA ASN A 206 -19.51 2.29 -9.71
C ASN A 206 -18.75 3.44 -9.06
N PHE A 207 -17.73 3.98 -9.73
CA PHE A 207 -16.98 5.15 -9.31
C PHE A 207 -17.86 6.40 -9.29
N GLU A 208 -18.65 6.63 -10.34
CA GLU A 208 -19.60 7.76 -10.45
C GLU A 208 -20.57 7.82 -9.25
N LYS A 209 -21.10 6.66 -8.83
CA LYS A 209 -22.01 6.54 -7.68
C LYS A 209 -21.34 6.93 -6.35
N HIS A 210 -20.08 6.54 -6.16
CA HIS A 210 -19.33 6.89 -4.96
C HIS A 210 -18.96 8.38 -4.94
N ASP A 211 -18.56 8.96 -6.06
CA ASP A 211 -18.23 10.40 -6.14
C ASP A 211 -19.47 11.26 -5.92
N ALA A 212 -20.62 10.88 -6.49
CA ALA A 212 -21.90 11.56 -6.24
C ALA A 212 -22.32 11.51 -4.76
N THR A 213 -22.05 10.39 -4.08
CA THR A 213 -22.37 10.20 -2.65
C THR A 213 -21.45 11.05 -1.75
N GLU A 214 -20.15 11.13 -2.05
CA GLU A 214 -19.20 11.98 -1.34
C GLU A 214 -19.51 13.47 -1.53
N ARG A 215 -19.83 13.91 -2.76
CA ARG A 215 -20.23 15.31 -3.02
C ARG A 215 -21.50 15.73 -2.25
N GLN A 216 -22.42 14.79 -1.97
CA GLN A 216 -23.60 15.07 -1.15
C GLN A 216 -23.31 15.18 0.35
N ARG A 217 -22.25 14.51 0.84
CA ARG A 217 -21.82 14.60 2.25
C ARG A 217 -21.07 15.90 2.59
N VAL A 218 -20.51 16.58 1.60
CA VAL A 218 -19.72 17.82 1.77
C VAL A 218 -20.54 19.08 1.43
N LYS A 219 -21.84 19.10 1.73
CA LYS A 219 -22.61 20.36 1.73
C LYS A 219 -22.63 20.96 3.14
N PRO A 220 -22.29 22.24 3.31
CA PRO A 220 -22.34 22.92 4.61
C PRO A 220 -23.78 23.05 5.15
#